data_AF-A0A820F665-F1
#
_entry.id   AF-A0A820F665-F1
#
_cell.length_a   1.000
_cell.length_b   1.000
_cell.length_c   1.000
_cell.angle_alpha   90.00
_cell.angle_beta   90.00
_cell.angle_gamma   90.00
#
_symmetry.space_group_name_H-M   'P 1'
#
loop_
_entity.id
_entity.type
_entity.pdbx_description
1 polymer ?
#
loop_
_entity_poly.entity_id
_entity_poly.type
_entity_poly.pdbx_seq_one_letter_code
_entity_poly.pdbx_strand_id
1 'polypeptide(L)'
;MRDLIVRDLELEAKQFVFEQSSKTEATFTVGTLVIFIDNRFYELNNLKKVDQRLVRSIESCKLDLRRFGAKFTANSSRPYFLGHEQEDVVKHRK
;
A
#
# COMPACT_ATOMS: atom_id res chain seq x y z
N MET A 1 -24.31 4.58 -2.27
CA MET A 1 -23.76 4.61 -0.89
C MET A 1 -22.54 3.71 -0.74
N ARG A 2 -22.50 2.50 -1.34
CA ARG A 2 -21.28 1.65 -1.39
C ARG A 2 -20.10 2.30 -2.12
N ASP A 3 -20.35 3.09 -3.16
CA ASP A 3 -19.28 3.71 -3.97
C ASP A 3 -18.50 4.81 -3.25
N LEU A 4 -19.06 5.41 -2.18
CA LEU A 4 -18.37 6.45 -1.42
C LEU A 4 -17.26 5.84 -0.55
N ILE A 5 -17.59 4.75 0.15
CA ILE A 5 -16.67 4.02 1.03
C ILE A 5 -15.49 3.44 0.25
N VAL A 6 -15.73 2.96 -0.98
CA VAL A 6 -14.66 2.44 -1.84
C VAL A 6 -13.69 3.56 -2.26
N ARG A 7 -14.19 4.76 -2.54
CA ARG A 7 -13.36 5.91 -2.92
C ARG A 7 -12.53 6.42 -1.74
N ASP A 8 -13.14 6.55 -0.56
CA ASP A 8 -12.43 7.00 0.64
C ASP A 8 -11.32 6.01 1.02
N LEU A 9 -11.62 4.71 0.96
CA LEU A 9 -10.64 3.65 1.19
C LEU A 9 -9.48 3.69 0.17
N GLU A 10 -9.75 3.95 -1.10
CA GLU A 10 -8.70 4.07 -2.13
C GLU A 10 -7.82 5.31 -1.93
N LEU A 11 -8.41 6.44 -1.53
CA LEU A 11 -7.68 7.67 -1.28
C LEU A 11 -6.75 7.52 -0.07
N GLU A 12 -7.25 6.92 1.01
CA GLU A 12 -6.44 6.63 2.20
C GLU A 12 -5.36 5.57 1.91
N ALA A 13 -5.68 4.52 1.15
CA ALA A 13 -4.69 3.52 0.75
C ALA A 13 -3.56 4.14 -0.08
N LYS A 14 -3.89 5.03 -1.01
CA LYS A 14 -2.89 5.77 -1.78
C LYS A 14 -2.02 6.64 -0.87
N GLN A 15 -2.63 7.42 0.03
CA GLN A 15 -1.89 8.26 0.97
C GLN A 15 -0.95 7.42 1.85
N PHE A 16 -1.44 6.32 2.42
CA PHE A 16 -0.65 5.39 3.21
C PHE A 16 0.57 4.88 2.45
N VAL A 17 0.40 4.50 1.18
CA VAL A 17 1.50 4.05 0.33
C VAL A 17 2.56 5.14 0.15
N PHE A 18 2.15 6.39 -0.10
CA PHE A 18 3.09 7.51 -0.22
C PHE A 18 3.85 7.77 1.08
N GLU A 19 3.15 7.79 2.22
CA GLU A 19 3.75 7.98 3.54
C GLU A 19 4.76 6.88 3.88
N GLN A 20 4.39 5.61 3.69
CA GLN A 20 5.29 4.48 3.97
C GLN A 20 6.49 4.46 3.01
N SER A 21 6.29 4.89 1.76
CA SER A 21 7.38 4.97 0.78
C SER A 21 8.34 6.11 1.09
N SER A 22 7.85 7.19 1.69
CA SER A 22 8.66 8.36 2.07
C SER A 22 9.55 8.10 3.28
N LYS A 23 9.32 7.01 4.03
CA LYS A 23 10.15 6.63 5.17
C LYS A 23 11.53 6.15 4.71
N THR A 24 12.54 6.44 5.52
CA THR A 24 13.91 5.97 5.32
C THR A 24 14.03 4.45 5.46
N GLU A 25 13.17 3.85 6.28
CA GLU A 25 13.12 2.39 6.51
C GLU A 25 12.34 1.67 5.41
N ALA A 26 13.01 0.76 4.70
CA ALA A 26 12.42 -0.03 3.62
C ALA A 26 11.66 -1.28 4.12
N THR A 27 10.76 -1.09 5.10
CA THR A 27 9.93 -2.16 5.69
C THR A 27 8.58 -2.32 4.99
N PHE A 28 8.20 -1.37 4.13
CA PHE A 28 6.96 -1.42 3.40
C PHE A 28 6.92 -2.59 2.40
N THR A 29 5.87 -3.41 2.51
CA THR A 29 5.61 -4.52 1.59
C THR A 29 4.16 -4.49 1.12
N VAL A 30 3.84 -5.27 0.09
CA VAL A 30 2.44 -5.46 -0.34
C VAL A 30 1.58 -5.97 0.82
N GLY A 31 2.10 -6.85 1.67
CA GLY A 31 1.38 -7.36 2.84
C GLY A 31 0.97 -6.26 3.81
N THR A 32 1.81 -5.23 3.97
CA THR A 32 1.51 -4.06 4.78
C THR A 32 0.30 -3.30 4.24
N LEU A 33 0.21 -3.13 2.91
CA LEU A 33 -0.94 -2.50 2.26
C LEU A 33 -2.21 -3.34 2.38
N VAL A 34 -2.11 -4.66 2.21
CA VAL A 34 -3.22 -5.59 2.33
C VAL A 34 -3.85 -5.52 3.73
N ILE A 35 -3.02 -5.56 4.77
CA ILE A 35 -3.48 -5.45 6.17
C ILE A 35 -4.11 -4.08 6.43
N PHE A 36 -3.51 -3.01 5.91
CA PHE A 36 -4.06 -1.66 6.04
C PHE A 36 -5.47 -1.56 5.43
N ILE A 37 -5.63 -1.98 4.17
CA ILE A 37 -6.92 -1.95 3.46
C ILE A 37 -7.97 -2.79 4.19
N ASP A 38 -7.57 -3.97 4.66
CA ASP A 38 -8.44 -4.89 5.36
C ASP A 38 -8.97 -4.28 6.66
N ASN A 39 -8.07 -3.84 7.55
CA ASN A 39 -8.45 -3.18 8.80
C ASN A 39 -9.33 -1.97 8.54
N ARG A 40 -8.94 -1.13 7.59
CA ARG A 40 -9.64 0.12 7.33
C ARG A 40 -11.03 -0.09 6.73
N PHE A 41 -11.22 -1.12 5.92
CA PHE A 41 -12.54 -1.51 5.43
C PHE A 41 -13.49 -1.88 6.58
N TYR A 42 -13.02 -2.68 7.56
CA TYR A 42 -13.85 -3.05 8.71
C TYR A 42 -14.17 -1.85 9.60
N GLU A 43 -13.19 -0.95 9.83
CA GLU A 43 -13.40 0.29 10.57
C GLU A 43 -14.45 1.19 9.91
N LEU A 44 -14.34 1.46 8.60
CA LEU A 44 -15.25 2.33 7.87
C LEU A 44 -16.68 1.78 7.80
N ASN A 45 -16.84 0.46 7.79
CA ASN A 45 -18.15 -0.18 7.79
C ASN A 45 -18.68 -0.47 9.20
N ASN A 46 -17.93 -0.13 10.25
CA ASN A 46 -18.22 -0.47 11.65
C ASN A 46 -18.52 -1.97 11.84
N LEU A 47 -17.77 -2.81 11.13
CA LEU A 47 -17.90 -4.26 11.14
C LEU A 47 -16.78 -4.87 11.98
N LYS A 48 -17.10 -5.93 12.74
CA LYS A 48 -16.08 -6.74 13.41
C LYS A 48 -15.60 -7.82 12.46
N LYS A 49 -14.28 -7.94 12.26
CA LYS A 49 -13.69 -9.04 11.51
C LYS A 49 -13.89 -10.35 12.27
N VAL A 50 -14.55 -11.33 11.65
CA VAL A 50 -14.88 -12.64 12.25
C VAL A 50 -14.07 -13.78 11.62
N ASP A 51 -13.63 -13.61 10.38
CA ASP A 51 -12.83 -14.60 9.64
C ASP A 51 -11.41 -14.11 9.37
N GLN A 52 -10.54 -14.99 8.87
CA GLN A 52 -9.19 -14.64 8.43
C GLN A 52 -9.14 -14.22 6.96
N ARG A 53 -10.30 -13.98 6.32
CA ARG A 53 -10.33 -13.61 4.91
C ARG A 53 -9.86 -12.17 4.75
N LEU A 54 -9.23 -11.90 3.62
CA LEU A 54 -8.75 -10.56 3.28
C LEU A 54 -9.77 -9.90 2.37
N VAL A 55 -10.08 -8.63 2.63
CA VAL A 55 -11.00 -7.83 1.81
C VAL A 55 -10.46 -7.69 0.38
N ARG A 56 -9.15 -7.59 0.21
CA ARG A 56 -8.46 -7.66 -1.09
C ARG A 56 -7.33 -8.68 -1.03
N SER A 57 -7.11 -9.40 -2.13
CA SER A 57 -5.96 -10.29 -2.27
C SER A 57 -4.66 -9.51 -2.42
N ILE A 58 -3.54 -10.19 -2.16
CA ILE A 58 -2.19 -9.65 -2.35
C ILE A 58 -1.97 -9.25 -3.82
N GLU A 59 -2.50 -10.04 -4.77
CA GLU A 59 -2.41 -9.79 -6.20
C GLU A 59 -3.13 -8.50 -6.60
N SER A 60 -4.32 -8.25 -6.06
CA SER A 60 -5.06 -7.01 -6.29
C SER A 60 -4.30 -5.81 -5.73
N CYS A 61 -3.73 -5.94 -4.53
CA CYS A 61 -2.92 -4.86 -3.94
C CYS A 61 -1.62 -4.60 -4.72
N LYS A 62 -1.02 -5.61 -5.35
CA LYS A 62 0.10 -5.40 -6.30
C LYS A 62 -0.34 -4.58 -7.50
N LEU A 63 -1.54 -4.84 -8.04
CA LEU A 63 -2.08 -4.07 -9.16
C LEU A 63 -2.33 -2.61 -8.75
N ASP A 64 -2.89 -2.39 -7.56
CA ASP A 64 -3.11 -1.05 -7.01
C ASP A 64 -1.80 -0.29 -6.83
N LEU A 65 -0.77 -0.94 -6.27
CA LEU A 65 0.57 -0.36 -6.15
C LEU A 65 1.15 0.04 -7.51
N ARG A 66 1.01 -0.79 -8.55
CA ARG A 66 1.43 -0.44 -9.91
C ARG A 66 0.65 0.77 -10.45
N ARG A 67 -0.67 0.84 -10.21
CA ARG A 67 -1.50 1.99 -10.58
C ARG A 67 -1.08 3.26 -9.86
N PHE A 68 -0.60 3.15 -8.62
CA PHE A 68 -0.05 4.27 -7.85
C PHE A 68 1.36 4.67 -8.28
N GLY A 69 2.00 3.94 -9.20
CA GLY A 69 3.33 4.24 -9.73
C GLY A 69 4.46 3.41 -9.12
N ALA A 70 4.15 2.41 -8.30
CA ALA A 70 5.15 1.50 -7.74
C ALA A 70 5.67 0.52 -8.80
N LYS A 71 6.97 0.30 -8.78
CA LYS A 71 7.67 -0.75 -9.51
C LYS A 71 8.04 -1.90 -8.57
N PHE A 72 8.28 -3.06 -9.18
CA PHE A 72 8.70 -4.27 -8.50
C PHE A 72 9.92 -4.81 -9.25
N THR A 73 10.98 -5.17 -8.53
CA THR A 73 12.11 -5.89 -9.16
C THR A 73 11.72 -7.35 -9.35
N ALA A 74 12.28 -8.02 -10.37
CA ALA A 74 11.84 -9.36 -10.80
C ALA A 74 11.81 -10.42 -9.69
N ASN A 75 12.63 -10.26 -8.65
CA ASN A 75 12.76 -11.20 -7.53
C ASN A 75 12.33 -10.61 -6.17
N SER A 76 11.65 -9.46 -6.16
CA SER A 76 11.24 -8.81 -4.92
C SER A 76 9.74 -8.63 -4.84
N SER A 77 9.17 -9.03 -3.70
CA SER A 77 7.82 -8.65 -3.30
C SER A 77 7.75 -7.21 -2.76
N ARG A 78 8.87 -6.49 -2.70
CA ARG A 78 8.93 -5.11 -2.21
C ARG A 78 8.68 -4.12 -3.35
N PRO A 79 7.64 -3.28 -3.24
CA PRO A 79 7.44 -2.18 -4.16
C PRO A 79 8.48 -1.07 -3.93
N TYR A 80 8.85 -0.34 -4.98
CA TYR A 80 9.65 0.89 -4.91
C TYR A 80 9.11 1.92 -5.91
N PHE A 81 9.32 3.21 -5.66
CA PHE A 81 8.85 4.28 -6.55
C PHE A 81 10.03 4.93 -7.27
N LEU A 82 9.91 5.13 -8.59
CA LEU A 82 10.91 5.88 -9.37
C LEU A 82 11.03 7.30 -8.80
N GLY A 83 12.22 7.67 -8.35
CA GLY A 83 12.48 8.87 -7.55
C GLY A 83 13.21 8.56 -6.23
N HIS A 84 13.03 7.35 -5.68
CA HIS A 84 13.88 6.83 -4.59
C HIS A 84 15.24 6.30 -5.07
N GLU A 85 15.42 6.16 -6.38
CA GLU A 85 16.66 5.74 -7.05
C GLU A 85 17.48 6.92 -7.58
N GLN A 86 17.03 8.16 -7.36
CA GLN A 86 17.83 9.35 -7.68
C GLN A 86 19.13 9.31 -6.87
N GLU A 87 20.28 9.41 -7.55
CA GLU A 87 21.62 9.29 -6.95
C GLU A 87 21.79 10.19 -5.72
N ASP A 88 21.18 11.37 -5.76
CA ASP A 88 21.10 12.37 -4.71
C ASP A 88 20.30 11.86 -3.50
N VAL A 89 19.16 11.20 -3.67
CA VAL A 89 18.38 10.61 -2.56
C VAL A 89 19.13 9.42 -1.94
N VAL A 90 19.81 8.61 -2.74
CA VAL A 90 20.61 7.47 -2.27
C VAL A 90 21.86 7.92 -1.51
N LYS A 91 22.51 9.01 -1.93
CA LYS A 91 23.71 9.58 -1.27
C LYS A 91 23.40 10.18 0.11
N HIS A 92 22.18 10.66 0.35
CA HIS A 92 21.76 11.25 1.63
C HIS A 92 21.21 10.24 2.66
N ARG A 93 21.25 8.92 2.36
CA ARG A 93 20.82 7.85 3.29
C ARG A 93 21.85 7.49 4.38
N LYS A 94 22.91 8.29 4.57
CA LYS A 94 23.92 8.06 5.61
C LYS A 94 23.49 8.59 6.96
#